data_AF-A0A921NMP8-F1
#
_entry.id   AF-A0A921NMP8-F1
#
_cell.length_a   1.000
_cell.length_b   1.000
_cell.length_c   1.000
_cell.angle_alpha   90.00
_cell.angle_beta   90.00
_cell.angle_gamma   90.00
#
_symmetry.space_group_name_H-M   'P 1'
#
loop_
_entity.id
_entity.type
_entity.pdbx_description
1 polymer ?
#
loop_
_entity_poly.entity_id
_entity_poly.type
_entity_poly.pdbx_seq_one_letter_code
_entity_poly.pdbx_strand_id
1 'polypeptide(L)'
;MSHHYNRIAMPDELVNRLKADQGDDGMKGIAVLVDDFLHQNNQFFASAWVSFNPKGEIRDPAEPYEVVFRFLTKREHARRANELHDQLNELLGVARNLNDGLYFGGADVTVLQDFTMLDAEDFVRYNLHDWLSVGDTDEDEEGADDAD
;
A
#
# COMPACT_ATOMS: atom_id res chain seq x y z
N MET A 1 5.08 -22.42 18.15
CA MET A 1 5.77 -21.11 18.03
C MET A 1 5.04 -20.34 16.95
N SER A 2 4.20 -19.40 17.36
CA SER A 2 3.47 -18.54 16.42
C SER A 2 4.48 -17.56 15.83
N HIS A 3 4.77 -17.67 14.54
CA HIS A 3 5.44 -16.61 13.82
C HIS A 3 4.42 -15.46 13.72
N HIS A 4 4.39 -14.59 14.73
CA HIS A 4 3.78 -13.27 14.57
C HIS A 4 4.61 -12.53 13.53
N TYR A 5 4.25 -12.69 12.26
CA TYR A 5 4.60 -11.69 11.27
C TYR A 5 3.95 -10.40 11.75
N ASN A 6 4.77 -9.37 12.04
CA ASN A 6 4.29 -8.02 12.33
C ASN A 6 3.43 -7.58 11.13
N ARG A 7 2.12 -7.80 11.23
CA ARG A 7 1.16 -7.26 10.27
C ARG A 7 0.95 -5.81 10.70
N ILE A 8 1.68 -4.90 10.07
CA ILE A 8 1.44 -3.46 10.23
C ILE A 8 0.06 -3.18 9.64
N ALA A 9 -0.89 -2.81 10.48
CA ALA A 9 -2.21 -2.39 10.02
C ALA A 9 -2.09 -1.01 9.34
N MET A 10 -2.78 -0.83 8.22
CA MET A 10 -2.81 0.45 7.51
C MET A 10 -3.89 1.36 8.10
N PRO A 11 -3.59 2.65 8.31
CA PRO A 11 -4.60 3.66 8.68
C PRO A 11 -5.77 3.73 7.70
N ASP A 12 -6.99 3.94 8.20
CA ASP A 12 -8.18 4.03 7.35
C ASP A 12 -8.11 5.20 6.38
N GLU A 13 -7.64 6.35 6.87
CA GLU A 13 -7.50 7.55 6.06
C GLU A 13 -6.51 7.32 4.92
N LEU A 14 -5.43 6.58 5.16
CA LEU A 14 -4.50 6.19 4.10
C LEU A 14 -5.18 5.28 3.08
N VAL A 15 -5.93 4.26 3.52
CA VAL A 15 -6.64 3.34 2.61
C VAL A 15 -7.65 4.10 1.75
N ASN A 16 -8.40 5.03 2.34
CA ASN A 16 -9.38 5.86 1.65
C ASN A 16 -8.71 6.75 0.60
N ARG A 17 -7.60 7.42 0.94
CA ARG A 17 -6.83 8.22 -0.02
C ARG A 17 -6.24 7.38 -1.14
N LEU A 18 -5.73 6.18 -0.85
CA LEU A 18 -5.19 5.27 -1.87
C LEU A 18 -6.26 4.76 -2.84
N LYS A 19 -7.49 4.56 -2.34
CA LYS A 19 -8.64 4.10 -3.12
C LYS A 19 -9.46 5.25 -3.73
N ALA A 20 -9.15 6.50 -3.40
CA ALA A 20 -9.97 7.65 -3.78
C ALA A 20 -10.18 7.66 -5.29
N ASP A 21 -11.44 7.58 -5.69
CA ASP A 21 -11.86 7.72 -7.08
C ASP A 21 -12.35 9.15 -7.24
N GLN A 22 -11.58 10.01 -7.92
CA GLN A 22 -12.07 11.36 -8.22
C GLN A 22 -12.92 11.28 -9.50
N GLY A 23 -14.23 11.41 -9.30
CA GLY A 23 -15.23 11.40 -10.36
C GLY A 23 -15.11 12.53 -11.40
N ASP A 24 -15.93 12.36 -12.44
CA ASP A 24 -16.17 13.13 -13.68
C ASP A 24 -15.08 13.11 -14.78
N ASP A 25 -13.79 12.99 -14.46
CA ASP A 25 -12.71 12.91 -15.48
C ASP A 25 -12.24 11.46 -15.78
N GLY A 26 -12.77 10.46 -15.06
CA GLY A 26 -12.44 9.03 -15.26
C GLY A 26 -11.06 8.59 -14.75
N MET A 27 -10.42 9.41 -13.92
CA MET A 27 -9.10 9.17 -13.35
C MET A 27 -9.20 8.33 -12.06
N LYS A 28 -8.56 7.16 -12.05
CA LYS A 28 -8.62 6.18 -10.95
C LYS A 28 -7.60 6.49 -9.84
N GLY A 29 -7.96 6.17 -8.59
CA GLY A 29 -7.04 6.20 -7.44
C GLY A 29 -5.83 5.28 -7.62
N ILE A 30 -4.73 5.58 -6.92
CA ILE A 30 -3.44 4.88 -7.10
C ILE A 30 -3.53 3.40 -6.80
N ALA A 31 -4.30 2.98 -5.79
CA ALA A 31 -4.49 1.57 -5.51
C ALA A 31 -5.13 0.84 -6.69
N VAL A 32 -6.07 1.47 -7.39
CA VAL A 32 -6.72 0.87 -8.56
C VAL A 32 -5.74 0.79 -9.74
N LEU A 33 -4.94 1.84 -9.98
CA LEU A 33 -3.94 1.84 -11.05
C LEU A 33 -2.85 0.78 -10.81
N VAL A 34 -2.38 0.65 -9.56
CA VAL A 34 -1.43 -0.40 -9.16
C VAL A 34 -2.05 -1.78 -9.33
N ASP A 35 -3.31 -1.95 -8.98
CA ASP A 35 -4.00 -3.23 -9.12
C ASP A 35 -4.23 -3.63 -10.59
N ASP A 36 -4.61 -2.68 -11.45
CA ASP A 36 -4.69 -2.89 -12.91
C ASP A 36 -3.32 -3.30 -13.48
N PHE A 37 -2.25 -2.63 -13.06
CA PHE A 37 -0.89 -2.95 -13.48
C PHE A 37 -0.48 -4.37 -13.04
N LEU A 38 -0.78 -4.74 -11.80
CA LEU A 38 -0.52 -6.08 -11.26
C LEU A 38 -1.31 -7.15 -12.02
N HIS A 39 -2.58 -6.89 -12.35
CA HIS A 39 -3.39 -7.82 -13.13
C HIS A 39 -2.81 -8.05 -14.52
N GLN A 40 -2.38 -7.00 -15.21
CA GLN A 40 -1.78 -7.10 -16.55
C GLN A 40 -0.40 -7.79 -16.54
N ASN A 41 0.33 -7.67 -15.44
CA ASN A 41 1.73 -8.12 -15.32
C ASN A 41 1.92 -9.27 -14.31
N ASN A 42 0.84 -9.94 -13.89
CA ASN A 42 0.86 -10.92 -12.79
C ASN A 42 1.90 -12.04 -12.98
N GLN A 43 2.18 -12.41 -14.24
CA GLN A 43 3.12 -13.47 -14.56
C GLN A 43 4.56 -13.11 -14.17
N PHE A 44 4.88 -11.83 -14.08
CA PHE A 44 6.23 -11.34 -13.78
C PHE A 44 6.48 -11.14 -12.29
N PHE A 45 5.44 -10.88 -11.50
CA PHE A 45 5.56 -10.57 -10.08
C PHE A 45 5.37 -11.81 -9.19
N ALA A 46 6.22 -11.92 -8.18
CA ALA A 46 6.09 -12.88 -7.09
C ALA A 46 5.26 -12.29 -5.94
N SER A 47 5.43 -10.99 -5.66
CA SER A 47 4.66 -10.26 -4.64
C SER A 47 4.77 -8.75 -4.83
N ALA A 48 3.85 -8.03 -4.20
CA ALA A 48 3.85 -6.58 -4.10
C ALA A 48 3.71 -6.19 -2.63
N TRP A 49 4.33 -5.08 -2.27
CA TRP A 49 4.48 -4.60 -0.91
C TRP A 49 4.34 -3.08 -0.90
N VAL A 50 3.90 -2.55 0.24
CA VAL A 50 3.76 -1.12 0.46
C VAL A 50 4.29 -0.76 1.84
N SER A 51 4.98 0.36 1.90
CA SER A 51 5.38 1.02 3.14
C SER A 51 4.77 2.41 3.15
N PHE A 52 4.42 2.87 4.33
CA PHE A 52 3.88 4.21 4.55
C PHE A 52 4.47 4.85 5.80
N ASN A 53 4.47 6.17 5.87
CA ASN A 53 4.87 6.95 7.05
C ASN A 53 3.96 8.18 7.17
N PRO A 54 3.44 8.53 8.36
CA PRO A 54 3.62 7.86 9.66
C PRO A 54 2.99 6.46 9.73
N LYS A 55 3.53 5.58 10.57
CA LYS A 55 3.04 4.19 10.79
C LYS A 55 1.74 4.12 11.64
N GLY A 56 0.92 5.17 11.63
CA GLY A 56 -0.29 5.28 12.44
C GLY A 56 -1.27 6.31 11.89
N GLU A 57 -2.42 6.43 12.55
CA GLU A 57 -3.48 7.36 12.14
C GLU A 57 -3.00 8.81 12.26
N ILE A 58 -3.21 9.59 11.20
CA ILE A 58 -2.88 11.01 11.18
C ILE A 58 -3.99 11.76 11.91
N ARG A 59 -3.61 12.58 12.89
CA ARG A 59 -4.55 13.43 13.65
C ARG A 59 -4.82 14.77 12.99
N ASP A 60 -3.82 15.30 12.28
CA ASP A 60 -3.92 16.56 11.54
C ASP A 60 -4.10 16.25 10.05
N PRO A 61 -5.30 16.49 9.46
CA PRO A 61 -5.56 16.19 8.05
C PRO A 61 -4.59 16.88 7.07
N ALA A 62 -3.88 17.94 7.48
CA ALA A 62 -2.86 18.60 6.67
C ALA A 62 -1.54 17.82 6.56
N GLU A 63 -1.30 16.85 7.45
CA GLU A 63 -0.11 16.00 7.38
C GLU A 63 -0.29 14.95 6.27
N PRO A 64 0.68 14.82 5.34
CA PRO A 64 0.60 13.84 4.28
C PRO A 64 1.16 12.48 4.73
N TYR A 65 0.60 11.40 4.18
CA TYR A 65 1.28 10.11 4.22
C TYR A 65 2.35 10.04 3.14
N GLU A 66 3.58 9.70 3.49
CA GLU A 66 4.57 9.22 2.54
C GLU A 66 4.29 7.74 2.23
N VAL A 67 4.17 7.39 0.94
CA VAL A 67 3.89 6.03 0.48
C VAL A 67 4.95 5.57 -0.52
N VAL A 68 5.48 4.37 -0.29
CA VAL A 68 6.45 3.71 -1.17
C VAL A 68 5.95 2.32 -1.50
N PHE A 69 5.91 1.99 -2.79
CA PHE A 69 5.60 0.65 -3.24
C PHE A 69 6.86 -0.12 -3.61
N ARG A 70 6.83 -1.43 -3.37
CA ARG A 70 7.90 -2.33 -3.79
C ARG A 70 7.32 -3.59 -4.42
N PHE A 71 7.80 -3.91 -5.61
CA PHE A 71 7.35 -5.05 -6.38
C PHE A 71 8.50 -6.01 -6.58
N LEU A 72 8.24 -7.28 -6.30
CA LEU A 72 9.24 -8.32 -6.38
C LEU A 72 8.99 -9.16 -7.62
N THR A 73 9.88 -9.10 -8.61
CA THR A 73 9.79 -9.94 -9.80
C THR A 73 10.24 -11.36 -9.49
N LYS A 74 9.61 -12.35 -10.15
CA LYS A 74 10.12 -13.73 -10.18
C LYS A 74 11.51 -13.75 -10.80
N ARG A 75 12.37 -14.65 -10.32
CA ARG A 75 13.80 -14.68 -10.68
C ARG A 75 14.03 -14.87 -12.19
N GLU A 76 13.20 -15.68 -12.84
CA GLU A 76 13.21 -15.93 -14.27
C GLU A 76 12.86 -14.69 -15.12
N HIS A 77 12.27 -13.66 -14.51
CA HIS A 77 11.87 -12.41 -15.16
C HIS A 77 12.73 -11.20 -14.72
N ALA A 78 13.85 -11.42 -14.04
CA ALA A 78 14.74 -10.36 -13.56
C ALA A 78 15.15 -9.35 -14.65
N ARG A 79 15.28 -9.79 -15.91
CA ARG A 79 15.63 -8.90 -17.03
C ARG A 79 14.54 -7.87 -17.37
N ARG A 80 13.30 -8.09 -16.93
CA ARG A 80 12.18 -7.16 -17.12
C ARG A 80 12.01 -6.17 -15.95
N ALA A 81 12.78 -6.31 -14.87
CA ALA A 81 12.62 -5.46 -13.68
C ALA A 81 12.70 -3.97 -14.01
N ASN A 82 13.69 -3.56 -14.81
CA ASN A 82 13.84 -2.15 -15.22
C ASN A 82 12.67 -1.67 -16.08
N GLU A 83 12.21 -2.48 -17.04
CA GLU A 83 11.06 -2.12 -17.89
C GLU A 83 9.78 -1.97 -17.07
N LEU A 84 9.54 -2.87 -16.13
CA LEU A 84 8.40 -2.83 -15.21
C LEU A 84 8.50 -1.65 -14.24
N HIS A 85 9.72 -1.31 -13.79
CA HIS A 85 9.99 -0.13 -12.96
C HIS A 85 9.62 1.16 -13.68
N ASP A 86 10.05 1.31 -14.92
CA ASP A 86 9.79 2.51 -15.72
C ASP A 86 8.29 2.68 -15.99
N GLN A 87 7.59 1.60 -16.40
CA GLN A 87 6.14 1.61 -16.62
C GLN A 87 5.36 2.00 -15.35
N LEU A 88 5.78 1.46 -14.20
CA LEU A 88 5.11 1.71 -12.95
C LEU A 88 5.34 3.15 -12.44
N ASN A 89 6.56 3.68 -12.55
CA ASN A 89 6.84 5.05 -12.17
C ASN A 89 6.20 6.07 -13.12
N GLU A 90 6.02 5.75 -14.40
CA GLU A 90 5.21 6.55 -15.32
C GLU A 90 3.75 6.62 -14.85
N LEU A 91 3.14 5.46 -14.57
CA LEU A 91 1.77 5.34 -14.06
C LEU A 91 1.57 6.08 -12.73
N LEU A 92 2.48 5.91 -11.78
CA LEU A 92 2.43 6.63 -10.50
C LEU A 92 2.70 8.13 -10.68
N GLY A 93 3.56 8.51 -11.62
CA GLY A 93 3.83 9.90 -11.97
C GLY A 93 2.58 10.64 -12.46
N VAL A 94 1.76 9.99 -13.29
CA VAL A 94 0.45 10.53 -13.74
C VAL A 94 -0.50 10.72 -12.56
N ALA A 95 -0.47 9.81 -11.58
CA ALA A 95 -1.42 9.79 -10.47
C ALA A 95 -1.04 10.68 -9.27
N ARG A 96 0.19 11.22 -9.24
CA ARG A 96 0.66 12.15 -8.19
C ARG A 96 -0.14 13.45 -8.08
N ASN A 97 -0.82 13.86 -9.16
CA ASN A 97 -1.64 15.08 -9.17
C ASN A 97 -3.06 14.87 -8.65
N LEU A 98 -3.45 13.64 -8.29
CA LEU A 98 -4.84 13.28 -7.98
C LEU A 98 -5.09 12.95 -6.50
N ASN A 99 -4.04 12.78 -5.71
CA ASN A 99 -4.15 12.30 -4.33
C ASN A 99 -3.60 13.33 -3.36
N ASP A 100 -4.40 14.36 -3.09
CA ASP A 100 -4.12 15.34 -2.04
C ASP A 100 -3.83 14.63 -0.70
N GLY A 101 -2.82 15.11 0.01
CA GLY A 101 -2.41 14.52 1.29
C GLY A 101 -1.64 13.20 1.17
N LEU A 102 -1.17 12.81 -0.02
CA LEU A 102 -0.20 11.74 -0.22
C LEU A 102 1.09 12.27 -0.86
N TYR A 103 2.23 11.88 -0.29
CA TYR A 103 3.54 12.05 -0.89
C TYR A 103 4.05 10.69 -1.38
N PHE A 104 4.30 10.56 -2.69
CA PHE A 104 4.79 9.30 -3.24
C PHE A 104 6.31 9.30 -3.34
N GLY A 105 6.96 8.51 -2.48
CA GLY A 105 8.40 8.25 -2.56
C GLY A 105 8.79 7.44 -3.81
N GLY A 106 7.80 6.85 -4.50
CA GLY A 106 7.94 6.15 -5.77
C GLY A 106 7.61 4.66 -5.67
N ALA A 107 7.96 3.93 -6.72
CA ALA A 107 7.96 2.48 -6.68
C ALA A 107 9.31 1.90 -7.08
N ASP A 108 9.69 0.84 -6.37
CA ASP A 108 10.86 0.04 -6.70
C ASP A 108 10.44 -1.33 -7.23
N VAL A 109 11.17 -1.85 -8.22
CA VAL A 109 10.93 -3.16 -8.82
C VAL A 109 12.24 -3.94 -8.77
N THR A 110 12.33 -4.88 -7.83
CA THR A 110 13.54 -5.65 -7.56
C THR A 110 13.27 -7.14 -7.74
N VAL A 111 14.33 -7.96 -7.81
CA VAL A 111 14.15 -9.41 -7.87
C VAL A 111 13.80 -9.92 -6.47
N LEU A 112 12.93 -10.94 -6.36
CA LEU A 112 12.50 -11.51 -5.07
C LEU A 112 13.66 -11.86 -4.12
N GLN A 113 14.81 -12.27 -4.66
CA GLN A 113 15.99 -12.62 -3.88
C GLN A 113 16.59 -11.44 -3.08
N ASP A 114 16.20 -10.20 -3.42
CA ASP A 114 16.70 -8.96 -2.81
C ASP A 114 15.80 -8.48 -1.65
N PHE A 115 14.74 -9.24 -1.31
CA PHE A 115 13.85 -8.92 -0.19
C PHE A 115 14.28 -9.67 1.08
N THR A 116 14.49 -8.91 2.15
CA THR A 116 15.06 -9.37 3.42
C THR A 116 14.04 -9.29 4.56
N MET A 117 14.38 -9.83 5.73
CA MET A 117 13.51 -9.70 6.91
C MET A 117 13.36 -8.25 7.37
N LEU A 118 14.38 -7.40 7.18
CA LEU A 118 14.30 -5.98 7.52
C LEU A 118 13.23 -5.28 6.66
N ASP A 119 13.14 -5.65 5.38
CA ASP A 119 12.09 -5.13 4.52
C ASP A 119 10.69 -5.54 5.01
N ALA A 120 10.55 -6.74 5.58
CA ALA A 120 9.27 -7.21 6.13
C ALA A 120 8.87 -6.52 7.46
N GLU A 121 9.79 -5.81 8.13
CA GLU A 121 9.48 -5.00 9.30
C GLU A 121 8.87 -3.65 8.90
N ASP A 122 9.29 -3.10 7.75
CA ASP A 122 8.86 -1.78 7.28
C ASP A 122 7.74 -1.84 6.22
N PHE A 123 7.66 -2.95 5.48
CA PHE A 123 6.70 -3.15 4.41
C PHE A 123 5.67 -4.20 4.78
N VAL A 124 4.43 -3.97 4.33
CA VAL A 124 3.36 -4.96 4.38
C VAL A 124 2.94 -5.38 3.00
N ARG A 125 2.44 -6.60 2.90
CA ARG A 125 2.03 -7.18 1.63
C ARG A 125 0.86 -6.37 1.08
N TYR A 126 1.01 -5.89 -0.14
CA TYR A 126 -0.04 -5.16 -0.85
C TYR A 126 -1.16 -6.12 -1.25
N ASN A 127 -2.40 -5.76 -0.91
CA ASN A 127 -3.60 -6.43 -1.39
C ASN A 127 -4.76 -5.43 -1.41
N LEU A 128 -5.30 -5.12 -2.59
CA LEU A 128 -6.41 -4.18 -2.75
C LEU A 128 -7.66 -4.58 -1.94
N HIS A 129 -7.85 -5.88 -1.70
CA HIS A 129 -9.04 -6.44 -1.04
C HIS A 129 -8.83 -6.84 0.42
N ASP A 130 -7.59 -6.80 0.92
CA ASP A 130 -7.23 -7.28 2.27
C ASP A 130 -6.24 -6.29 2.91
N TRP A 131 -6.72 -5.06 3.10
CA TRP A 131 -6.04 -4.08 3.93
C TRP A 131 -6.46 -4.36 5.37
N LEU A 132 -5.53 -4.82 6.20
CA LEU A 132 -5.77 -4.89 7.64
C LEU A 132 -5.83 -3.45 8.13
N SER A 133 -7.03 -2.92 8.32
CA SER A 133 -7.19 -1.57 8.86
C SER A 133 -6.93 -1.54 10.36
N VAL A 134 -6.45 -0.41 10.85
CA VAL A 134 -6.39 -0.10 12.29
C VAL A 134 -7.81 0.15 12.85
N GLY A 135 -8.77 0.57 12.02
CA GLY A 135 -10.17 0.78 12.41
C GLY A 135 -11.06 -0.40 12.01
N ASP A 136 -11.15 -1.35 12.94
CA ASP A 136 -12.36 -2.10 13.31
C ASP A 136 -11.98 -3.06 14.45
N THR A 137 -11.21 -2.57 15.44
CA THR A 137 -11.53 -2.98 16.79
C THR A 137 -12.74 -2.16 17.15
N ASP A 138 -13.91 -2.80 17.18
CA ASP A 138 -15.04 -2.40 18.00
C ASP A 138 -14.52 -2.17 19.43
N GLU A 139 -13.94 -1.00 19.68
CA GLU A 139 -13.81 -0.40 21.01
C GLU A 139 -15.15 0.28 21.32
N ASP A 140 -16.24 -0.47 21.24
CA ASP A 140 -17.49 -0.09 21.89
C ASP A 140 -17.57 -0.84 23.22
N GLU A 141 -17.14 -0.09 24.25
CA GLU A 141 -17.62 -0.10 25.64
C GLU A 141 -17.04 -1.14 26.61
N GLU A 142 -15.82 -0.87 27.11
CA GLU A 142 -15.58 -1.08 28.55
C GLU A 142 -16.23 0.06 29.35
N GLY A 143 -17.42 -0.22 29.91
CA GLY A 143 -17.83 0.26 31.24
C GLY A 143 -18.84 1.41 31.29
N ALA A 144 -20.05 1.15 31.82
CA ALA A 144 -20.38 1.40 33.24
C ALA A 144 -21.91 1.30 33.52
N ASP A 145 -22.23 0.63 34.65
CA ASP A 145 -23.39 0.78 35.55
C ASP A 145 -24.84 0.70 35.02
N ASP A 146 -25.63 -0.27 35.50
CA ASP A 146 -26.51 -0.12 36.68
C ASP A 146 -27.56 -1.25 36.79
N ALA A 147 -27.72 -1.72 38.04
CA ALA A 147 -28.85 -2.37 38.73
C ALA A 147 -30.02 -3.03 37.95
N ASP A 148 -30.32 -4.30 38.31
CA ASP A 148 -31.57 -4.67 39.01
C ASP A 148 -31.38 -5.94 39.88
#